data_AF-G1WHG1-F1
#
_entry.id   AF-G1WHG1-F1
#
_cell.length_a   1.000
_cell.length_b   1.000
_cell.length_c   1.000
_cell.angle_alpha   90.00
_cell.angle_beta   90.00
_cell.angle_gamma   90.00
#
_symmetry.space_group_name_H-M   'P 1'
#
loop_
_entity.id
_entity.type
_entity.pdbx_description
1 polymer ?
#
loop_
_entity_poly.entity_id
_entity_poly.type
_entity_poly.pdbx_seq_one_letter_code
_entity_poly.pdbx_strand_id
1 'polypeptide(L)'
;MNSSSRPELVDAQTQEVVSSIDSATELAKLGDSIAGLDAASWKLVSSAPDDCVADRSLRFYTNPTETLLGSSSDQDTESLDITLYGDTDYITMYIPAMDLTLDFELPQQDIDTLGSLL
;
A
#
# COMPACT_ATOMS: atom_id res chain seq x y z
N MET A 1 -1.15 23.57 -0.84
CA MET A 1 0.08 22.77 -0.83
C MET A 1 -0.34 21.38 -1.27
N ASN A 2 0.06 20.95 -2.47
CA ASN A 2 -0.26 19.61 -2.95
C ASN A 2 0.85 18.68 -2.47
N SER A 3 0.57 17.87 -1.46
CA SER A 3 1.38 16.69 -1.18
C SER A 3 1.22 15.77 -2.40
N SER A 4 2.31 15.50 -3.12
CA SER A 4 2.30 14.49 -4.17
C SER A 4 2.52 13.14 -3.51
N SER A 5 1.48 12.30 -3.50
CA SER A 5 1.63 10.89 -3.18
C SER A 5 2.03 10.14 -4.44
N ARG A 6 3.04 9.29 -4.35
CA ARG A 6 3.50 8.42 -5.46
C ARG A 6 3.27 6.97 -5.05
N PRO A 7 2.21 6.32 -5.51
CA PRO A 7 2.03 4.89 -5.30
C PRO A 7 2.97 4.09 -6.21
N GLU A 8 3.57 3.04 -5.68
CA GLU A 8 4.35 2.05 -6.43
C GLU A 8 3.78 0.65 -6.19
N LEU A 9 3.73 -0.13 -7.27
CA LEU A 9 3.51 -1.56 -7.23
C LEU A 9 4.86 -2.26 -7.22
N VAL A 10 5.09 -3.09 -6.21
CA VAL A 10 6.35 -3.80 -5.99
C VAL A 10 6.08 -5.30 -5.96
N ASP A 11 6.96 -6.08 -6.58
CA ASP A 11 7.00 -7.53 -6.40
C ASP A 11 7.54 -7.84 -5.01
N ALA A 12 6.73 -8.46 -4.15
CA ALA A 12 7.08 -8.60 -2.74
C ALA A 12 8.27 -9.54 -2.51
N GLN A 13 8.55 -10.46 -3.45
CA GLN A 13 9.63 -11.44 -3.33
C GLN A 13 10.98 -10.87 -3.77
N THR A 14 10.99 -10.12 -4.87
CA THR A 14 12.21 -9.56 -5.48
C THR A 14 12.48 -8.13 -5.06
N GLN A 15 11.48 -7.45 -4.47
CA GLN A 15 11.50 -6.03 -4.13
C GLN A 15 11.66 -5.11 -5.35
N GLU A 16 11.41 -5.63 -6.56
CA GLU A 16 11.46 -4.86 -7.79
C GLU A 16 10.18 -4.07 -8.00
N VAL A 17 10.31 -2.79 -8.41
CA VAL A 17 9.16 -1.97 -8.80
C VAL A 17 8.62 -2.49 -10.12
N VAL A 18 7.40 -3.02 -10.10
CA VAL A 18 6.66 -3.50 -11.27
C VAL A 18 6.05 -2.34 -12.03
N SER A 19 5.49 -1.37 -11.30
CA SER A 19 4.87 -0.17 -11.87
C SER A 19 4.91 0.99 -10.88
N SER A 20 4.99 2.22 -11.38
CA SER A 20 4.82 3.44 -10.57
C SER A 20 3.65 4.25 -11.13
N ILE A 21 2.74 4.66 -10.25
CA ILE A 21 1.57 5.45 -10.64
C ILE A 21 1.93 6.93 -10.52
N ASP A 22 2.24 7.55 -11.66
CA ASP A 22 2.62 8.97 -11.75
C ASP A 22 1.56 9.82 -12.48
N SER A 23 0.57 9.19 -13.12
CA SER A 23 -0.51 9.91 -13.80
C SER A 23 -1.68 10.20 -12.85
N ALA A 24 -2.19 11.44 -12.92
CA ALA A 24 -3.34 11.86 -12.12
C ALA A 24 -4.61 11.04 -12.39
N THR A 25 -4.76 10.49 -13.61
CA THR A 25 -5.90 9.65 -13.97
C THR A 25 -5.80 8.25 -13.37
N GLU A 26 -4.62 7.64 -13.36
CA GLU A 26 -4.42 6.33 -12.71
C GLU A 26 -4.47 6.46 -11.19
N LEU A 27 -3.95 7.57 -10.64
CA LEU A 27 -4.09 7.86 -9.22
C LEU A 27 -5.56 8.04 -8.81
N ALA A 28 -6.37 8.72 -9.63
CA ALA A 28 -7.80 8.86 -9.37
C ALA A 28 -8.51 7.51 -9.41
N LYS A 29 -8.22 6.65 -10.39
CA LYS A 29 -8.77 5.28 -10.46
C LYS A 29 -8.36 4.44 -9.25
N LEU A 30 -7.11 4.51 -8.83
CA LEU A 30 -6.63 3.85 -7.62
C LEU A 30 -7.41 4.34 -6.40
N GLY A 31 -7.57 5.66 -6.27
CA GLY A 31 -8.37 6.28 -5.21
C GLY A 31 -9.82 5.80 -5.20
N ASP A 32 -10.47 5.73 -6.36
CA ASP A 32 -11.85 5.25 -6.51
C ASP A 32 -11.98 3.76 -6.11
N SER A 33 -11.03 2.92 -6.52
CA SER A 33 -11.02 1.50 -6.13
C SER A 33 -10.80 1.31 -4.62
N ILE A 34 -9.86 2.06 -4.02
CA ILE A 34 -9.60 2.02 -2.57
C ILE A 34 -10.82 2.54 -1.80
N ALA A 35 -11.49 3.59 -2.29
CA ALA A 35 -12.71 4.11 -1.68
C ALA A 35 -13.89 3.13 -1.72
N GLY A 36 -13.83 2.13 -2.62
CA GLY A 36 -14.81 1.04 -2.69
C GLY A 36 -14.60 -0.09 -1.68
N LEU A 37 -13.46 -0.11 -0.97
CA LEU A 37 -13.16 -1.14 0.03
C LEU A 37 -13.98 -0.92 1.29
N ASP A 38 -14.52 -2.00 1.87
CA ASP A 38 -15.23 -1.96 3.14
C ASP A 38 -14.27 -2.22 4.31
N ALA A 39 -13.41 -1.24 4.58
CA ALA A 39 -12.42 -1.31 5.66
C ALA A 39 -13.03 -1.57 7.05
N ALA A 40 -14.32 -1.29 7.26
CA ALA A 40 -15.00 -1.59 8.51
C ALA A 40 -15.26 -3.09 8.71
N SER A 41 -15.31 -3.85 7.62
CA SER A 41 -15.45 -5.31 7.62
C SER A 41 -14.11 -6.04 7.74
N TRP A 42 -12.99 -5.32 7.73
CA TRP A 42 -11.66 -5.91 7.89
C TRP A 42 -11.46 -6.35 9.33
N LYS A 43 -11.01 -7.59 9.49
CA LYS A 43 -10.78 -8.19 10.79
C LYS A 43 -9.30 -8.15 11.10
N LEU A 44 -8.92 -7.37 12.10
CA LEU A 44 -7.56 -7.39 12.64
C LEU A 44 -7.29 -8.78 13.25
N VAL A 45 -6.24 -9.43 12.78
CA VAL A 45 -5.77 -10.74 13.28
C VAL A 45 -4.44 -10.59 14.00
N SER A 46 -4.06 -11.61 14.78
CA SER A 46 -2.81 -11.57 15.55
C SER A 46 -1.58 -11.62 14.65
N SER A 47 -1.67 -12.39 13.57
CA SER A 47 -0.66 -12.49 12.54
C SER A 47 -1.26 -13.13 11.28
N ALA A 48 -0.72 -12.81 10.12
CA ALA A 48 -0.93 -13.62 8.92
C ALA A 48 -0.38 -15.05 9.13
N PRO A 49 -0.95 -16.09 8.50
CA PRO A 49 -0.39 -17.43 8.54
C PRO A 49 1.06 -17.50 8.04
N ASP A 50 1.91 -18.29 8.70
CA ASP A 50 3.35 -18.40 8.37
C ASP A 50 3.63 -18.99 6.97
N ASP A 51 2.64 -19.65 6.35
CA ASP A 51 2.73 -20.27 5.03
C ASP A 51 2.24 -19.35 3.89
N CYS A 52 1.82 -18.13 4.21
CA CYS A 52 1.44 -17.14 3.21
C CYS A 52 2.66 -16.70 2.39
N VAL A 53 2.54 -16.79 1.07
CA VAL A 53 3.57 -16.34 0.13
C VAL A 53 3.25 -14.93 -0.31
N ALA A 54 4.09 -13.97 0.07
CA ALA A 54 3.95 -12.59 -0.36
C ALA A 54 4.07 -12.53 -1.89
N ASP A 55 3.11 -11.89 -2.54
CA ASP A 55 3.05 -11.79 -4.00
C ASP A 55 3.39 -10.37 -4.45
N ARG A 56 2.65 -9.39 -3.93
CA ARG A 56 2.72 -7.99 -4.36
C ARG A 56 2.58 -7.05 -3.16
N SER A 57 3.21 -5.89 -3.27
CA SER A 57 3.13 -4.82 -2.29
C SER A 57 2.73 -3.52 -2.98
N LEU A 58 1.73 -2.83 -2.42
CA LEU A 58 1.36 -1.49 -2.82
C LEU A 58 1.97 -0.50 -1.83
N ARG A 59 2.98 0.24 -2.27
CA ARG A 59 3.72 1.21 -1.46
C ARG A 59 3.27 2.62 -1.75
N PHE A 60 2.98 3.38 -0.71
CA PHE A 60 2.62 4.77 -0.80
C PHE A 60 3.73 5.64 -0.26
N TYR A 61 4.29 6.47 -1.12
CA TYR A 61 5.25 7.48 -0.72
C TYR A 61 4.57 8.83 -0.54
N THR A 62 4.88 9.51 0.55
CA THR A 62 4.54 10.91 0.76
C THR A 62 5.80 11.76 0.58
N ASN A 63 5.71 12.75 -0.30
CA ASN A 63 6.78 13.73 -0.41
C ASN A 63 6.65 14.74 0.75
N PRO A 64 7.68 14.95 1.58
CA PRO A 64 7.62 15.98 2.60
C PRO A 64 7.45 17.33 1.88
N THR A 65 6.28 17.96 2.07
CA THR A 65 6.00 19.33 1.62
C THR A 65 7.25 20.18 1.86
N GLU A 66 7.83 20.79 0.82
CA GLU A 66 9.03 21.63 0.89
C GLU A 66 9.02 22.44 2.19
N THR A 67 9.77 21.97 3.19
CA THR A 67 9.90 22.69 4.44
C THR A 67 10.66 23.96 4.07
N LEU A 68 10.02 25.10 4.26
CA LEU A 68 10.43 26.48 3.95
C LEU A 68 11.79 26.95 4.54
N LEU A 69 12.67 26.03 4.94
CA LEU A 69 13.96 26.27 5.56
C LEU A 69 15.02 25.27 5.05
N GLY A 70 15.35 25.35 3.77
CA GLY A 70 16.71 25.08 3.26
C GLY A 70 17.34 23.71 3.54
N SER A 71 16.57 22.64 3.73
CA SER A 71 17.08 21.28 3.83
C SER A 71 16.04 20.32 3.26
N SER A 72 15.94 20.26 1.93
CA SER A 72 15.23 19.17 1.26
C SER A 72 16.12 17.93 1.34
N SER A 73 15.71 16.94 2.13
CA SER A 73 16.02 15.58 1.76
C SER A 73 15.02 15.24 0.66
N ASP A 74 15.46 15.26 -0.60
CA ASP A 74 14.66 14.92 -1.79
C ASP A 74 14.20 13.44 -1.83
N GLN A 75 14.11 12.79 -0.67
CA GLN A 75 13.74 11.38 -0.56
C GLN A 75 12.27 11.29 -0.17
N ASP A 76 11.49 10.76 -1.10
CA ASP A 76 10.14 10.27 -0.87
C ASP A 76 10.13 9.40 0.39
N THR A 77 9.26 9.73 1.36
CA THR A 77 9.14 8.95 2.59
C THR A 77 8.04 7.92 2.43
N GLU A 78 8.37 6.64 2.59
CA GLU A 78 7.37 5.58 2.60
C GLU A 78 6.42 5.78 3.78
N SER A 79 5.12 5.84 3.49
CA SER A 79 4.07 6.16 4.45
C SER A 79 3.20 4.95 4.79
N LEU A 80 3.07 4.01 3.86
CA LEU A 80 2.29 2.79 3.99
C LEU A 80 2.77 1.77 2.97
N ASP A 81 2.95 0.52 3.37
CA ASP A 81 3.11 -0.65 2.50
C ASP A 81 1.96 -1.62 2.79
N ILE A 82 1.20 -1.98 1.78
CA ILE A 82 0.17 -3.02 1.84
C ILE A 82 0.68 -4.23 1.07
N THR A 83 1.02 -5.30 1.78
CA THR A 83 1.44 -6.57 1.19
C THR A 83 0.25 -7.51 1.06
N LEU A 84 0.04 -8.02 -0.16
CA LEU A 84 -0.92 -9.08 -0.46
C LEU A 84 -0.20 -10.41 -0.56
N TYR A 85 -0.86 -11.44 -0.04
CA TYR A 85 -0.42 -12.81 -0.15
C TYR A 85 -1.22 -13.53 -1.24
N GLY A 86 -0.54 -14.33 -2.06
CA GLY A 86 -1.19 -15.05 -3.15
C GLY A 86 -2.19 -16.08 -2.62
N ASP A 87 -3.37 -16.17 -3.25
CA ASP A 87 -4.43 -17.14 -2.93
C ASP A 87 -4.94 -17.12 -1.48
N THR A 88 -4.80 -16.00 -0.76
CA THR A 88 -5.34 -15.85 0.59
C THR A 88 -6.22 -14.61 0.74
N ASP A 89 -6.97 -14.57 1.83
CA ASP A 89 -7.79 -13.45 2.25
C ASP A 89 -7.08 -12.53 3.27
N TYR A 90 -5.77 -12.66 3.38
CA TYR A 90 -4.96 -11.87 4.31
C TYR A 90 -4.17 -10.77 3.61
N ILE A 91 -4.00 -9.66 4.31
CA ILE A 91 -3.02 -8.63 3.97
C ILE A 91 -2.19 -8.27 5.20
N THR A 92 -1.01 -7.75 4.96
CA THR A 92 -0.21 -7.07 5.97
C THR A 92 -0.10 -5.59 5.61
N MET A 93 -0.37 -4.72 6.58
CA MET A 93 -0.11 -3.29 6.47
C MET A 93 1.08 -2.91 7.35
N TYR A 94 2.10 -2.32 6.75
CA TYR A 94 3.23 -1.72 7.44
C TYR A 94 3.16 -0.20 7.37
N ILE A 95 3.26 0.47 8.52
CA ILE A 95 3.28 1.92 8.66
C ILE A 95 4.66 2.33 9.17
N PRO A 96 5.61 2.70 8.28
CA PRO A 96 7.01 2.95 8.66
C PRO A 96 7.16 4.05 9.72
N ALA A 97 6.35 5.11 9.64
CA ALA A 97 6.41 6.23 10.58
C ALA A 97 6.12 5.83 12.04
N MET A 98 5.44 4.70 12.25
CA MET A 98 5.09 4.17 13.57
C MET A 98 5.84 2.88 13.91
N ASP A 99 6.65 2.36 12.99
CA ASP A 99 7.21 1.00 13.03
C ASP A 99 6.15 -0.05 13.40
N LEU A 100 4.97 0.07 12.77
CA LEU A 100 3.78 -0.70 13.11
C LEU A 100 3.42 -1.64 11.97
N THR A 101 3.34 -2.93 12.29
CA THR A 101 2.83 -3.98 11.38
C THR A 101 1.50 -4.48 11.90
N LEU A 102 0.50 -4.54 11.03
CA LEU A 102 -0.85 -5.00 11.34
C LEU A 102 -1.33 -5.98 10.26
N ASP A 103 -1.86 -7.12 10.69
CA ASP A 103 -2.38 -8.14 9.78
C ASP A 103 -3.91 -8.16 9.82
N PHE A 104 -4.52 -8.27 8.64
CA PHE A 104 -5.97 -8.25 8.48
C PHE A 104 -6.45 -9.41 7.62
N GLU A 105 -7.59 -9.98 8.02
CA GLU A 105 -8.42 -10.86 7.19
C GLU A 105 -9.51 -10.00 6.54
N LEU A 106 -9.62 -10.06 5.22
CA LEU A 106 -10.51 -9.22 4.42
C LEU A 106 -11.63 -10.05 3.80
N PRO A 107 -12.81 -9.45 3.54
CA PRO A 107 -13.79 -10.05 2.64
C PRO A 107 -13.20 -10.31 1.25
N GLN A 108 -13.55 -11.43 0.63
CA GLN A 108 -13.04 -11.81 -0.71
C GLN A 108 -13.22 -10.70 -1.75
N GLN A 109 -14.31 -9.93 -1.69
CA GLN A 109 -14.56 -8.82 -2.61
C GLN A 109 -13.47 -7.73 -2.53
N ASP A 110 -12.97 -7.43 -1.33
CA ASP A 110 -11.93 -6.43 -1.13
C ASP A 110 -10.57 -6.98 -1.57
N ILE A 111 -10.32 -8.27 -1.35
CA ILE A 111 -9.14 -8.99 -1.86
C ILE A 111 -9.13 -8.98 -3.39
N ASP A 112 -10.26 -9.29 -4.03
CA ASP A 112 -10.38 -9.26 -5.50
C ASP A 112 -10.17 -7.85 -6.04
N THR A 113 -10.69 -6.83 -5.34
CA THR A 113 -10.51 -5.42 -5.70
C THR A 113 -9.04 -5.04 -5.61
N LEU A 114 -8.38 -5.34 -4.49
CA LEU A 114 -6.96 -5.08 -4.30
C LEU A 114 -6.11 -5.88 -5.29
N GLY A 115 -6.41 -7.16 -5.54
CA GLY A 115 -5.73 -7.99 -6.53
C GLY A 115 -5.89 -7.50 -7.96
N SER A 116 -7.03 -6.89 -8.31
CA SER A 116 -7.26 -6.31 -9.64
C SER A 116 -6.51 -4.99 -9.90
N LEU A 117 -6.00 -4.36 -8.83
CA LEU A 117 -5.16 -3.16 -8.91
C LEU A 117 -3.69 -3.47 -9.24
N LEU A 118 -3.31 -4.75 -9.20
CA LEU A 118 -1.94 -5.27 -9.26
C LEU A 118 -1.74 -6.14 -10.50
#